data_AF-A0A8T7BK39-F1
#
_entry.id   AF-A0A8T7BK39-F1
#
_cell.length_a   1.000
_cell.length_b   1.000
_cell.length_c   1.000
_cell.angle_alpha   90.00
_cell.angle_beta   90.00
_cell.angle_gamma   90.00
#
_symmetry.space_group_name_H-M   'P 1'
#
loop_
_entity.id
_entity.type
_entity.pdbx_description
1 polymer ?
#
loop_
_entity_poly.entity_id
_entity_poly.type
_entity_poly.pdbx_seq_one_letter_code
_entity_poly.pdbx_strand_id
1 'polypeptide(L)'
;FGKKSGQPALKIGQFVNAQIQGQSIEGVFVIPNKSIREGHYVYVVRDGLLAKQTINIVWQDDQNALVRDGVSPGELVVTTSLNSTLAGAKAKLPEGFAGSTSQLQETAASDSSSVDRPENLASPVEASATNQ
;
A
#
# COMPACT_ATOMS: atom_id res chain seq x y z
N PHE A 1 -46.98 0.17 0.80
CA PHE A 1 -45.63 0.72 1.02
C PHE A 1 -44.94 -0.10 2.10
N GLY A 2 -43.77 -0.68 1.81
CA GLY A 2 -43.01 -1.54 2.73
C GLY A 2 -42.86 -2.97 2.22
N LYS A 3 -41.67 -3.33 1.75
CA LYS A 3 -41.29 -4.73 1.51
C LYS A 3 -41.36 -5.48 2.85
N LYS A 4 -41.81 -6.74 2.83
CA LYS A 4 -41.82 -7.65 3.99
C LYS A 4 -40.39 -7.97 4.46
N SER A 5 -39.76 -7.05 5.19
CA SER A 5 -38.78 -7.42 6.21
C SER A 5 -39.53 -7.46 7.53
N GLY A 6 -39.24 -8.41 8.42
CA GLY A 6 -39.91 -8.53 9.74
C GLY A 6 -39.59 -7.39 10.72
N GLN A 7 -39.28 -6.20 10.21
CA GLN A 7 -38.92 -5.01 10.94
C GLN A 7 -40.06 -3.98 10.86
N PRO A 8 -40.28 -3.18 11.92
CA PRO A 8 -41.31 -2.14 11.91
C PRO A 8 -41.15 -1.21 10.71
N ALA A 9 -42.25 -0.91 10.03
CA ALA A 9 -42.25 0.01 8.90
C ALA A 9 -41.82 1.42 9.34
N LEU A 10 -41.01 2.08 8.51
CA LEU A 10 -40.61 3.47 8.73
C LEU A 10 -41.84 4.38 8.68
N LYS A 11 -42.05 5.16 9.74
CA LYS A 11 -43.14 6.13 9.81
C LYS A 11 -42.79 7.36 8.97
N ILE A 12 -43.81 8.00 8.39
CA ILE A 12 -43.65 9.29 7.73
C ILE A 12 -43.12 10.29 8.77
N GLY A 13 -42.05 11.01 8.44
CA GLY A 13 -41.37 11.94 9.35
C GLY A 13 -40.35 11.30 10.30
N GLN A 14 -40.07 10.00 10.17
CA GLN A 14 -39.01 9.35 10.95
C GLN A 14 -37.63 9.62 10.33
N PHE A 15 -36.71 10.16 11.12
CA PHE A 15 -35.31 10.31 10.73
C PHE A 15 -34.60 8.96 10.71
N VAL A 16 -33.78 8.75 9.69
CA VAL A 16 -32.97 7.54 9.51
C VAL A 16 -31.54 7.93 9.15
N ASN A 17 -30.58 7.08 9.55
CA ASN A 17 -29.24 7.11 8.99
C ASN A 17 -29.19 6.11 7.84
N ALA A 18 -28.81 6.59 6.66
CA ALA A 18 -28.59 5.75 5.49
C ALA A 18 -27.10 5.77 5.14
N GLN A 19 -26.53 4.61 4.87
CA GLN A 19 -25.18 4.48 4.34
C GLN A 19 -25.28 4.13 2.86
N ILE A 20 -24.67 4.94 2.01
CA ILE A 20 -24.66 4.75 0.56
C ILE A 20 -23.26 4.27 0.17
N GLN A 21 -23.19 3.14 -0.52
CA GLN A 21 -21.92 2.62 -1.04
C GLN A 21 -21.60 3.29 -2.37
N GLY A 22 -20.41 3.90 -2.44
CA GLY A 22 -19.89 4.54 -3.63
C GLY A 22 -19.23 3.56 -4.60
N GLN A 23 -18.76 4.09 -5.73
CA GLN A 23 -17.95 3.34 -6.68
C GLN A 23 -16.47 3.38 -6.26
N SER A 24 -15.77 2.26 -6.42
CA SER A 24 -14.31 2.21 -6.25
C SER A 24 -13.62 2.76 -7.48
N ILE A 25 -12.54 3.53 -7.29
CA ILE A 25 -11.70 4.05 -8.38
C ILE A 25 -10.36 3.33 -8.30
N GLU A 26 -10.07 2.52 -9.31
CA GLU A 26 -8.80 1.79 -9.42
C GLU A 26 -7.77 2.57 -10.25
N GLY A 27 -6.49 2.21 -10.11
CA GLY A 27 -5.40 2.80 -10.88
C GLY A 27 -5.20 4.29 -10.60
N VAL A 28 -5.33 4.70 -9.34
CA VAL A 28 -5.11 6.08 -8.90
C VAL A 28 -4.10 6.15 -7.75
N PHE A 29 -3.35 7.24 -7.72
CA PHE A 29 -2.45 7.61 -6.63
C PHE A 29 -3.14 8.59 -5.69
N VAL A 30 -2.98 8.37 -4.38
CA VAL A 30 -3.44 9.30 -3.36
C VAL A 30 -2.32 10.30 -3.09
N ILE A 31 -2.55 11.57 -3.41
CA ILE A 31 -1.58 12.65 -3.22
C ILE A 31 -2.14 13.67 -2.22
N PRO A 32 -1.41 14.01 -1.14
CA PRO A 32 -1.85 15.05 -0.21
C PRO A 32 -1.97 16.41 -0.91
N ASN A 33 -3.06 17.13 -0.68
CA ASN A 33 -3.37 18.41 -1.33
C ASN A 33 -2.25 19.45 -1.17
N LYS A 34 -1.57 19.45 -0.02
CA LYS A 34 -0.42 20.34 0.27
C LYS A 34 0.76 20.20 -0.71
N SER A 35 0.83 19.07 -1.42
CA SER A 35 1.88 18.73 -2.40
C SER A 35 1.52 19.24 -3.80
N ILE A 36 0.22 19.46 -4.06
CA ILE A 36 -0.30 19.95 -5.33
C ILE A 36 -0.14 21.47 -5.36
N ARG A 37 0.40 21.98 -6.46
CA ARG A 37 0.64 23.39 -6.70
C ARG A 37 -0.27 23.88 -7.80
N GLU A 38 -0.89 25.04 -7.55
CA GLU A 38 -1.81 25.71 -8.49
C GLU A 38 -2.92 24.78 -9.03
N GLY A 39 -3.25 23.71 -8.32
CA GLY A 39 -4.30 22.75 -8.67
C GLY A 39 -4.01 21.79 -9.82
N HIS A 40 -2.80 21.79 -10.41
CA HIS A 40 -2.56 20.97 -11.62
C HIS A 40 -1.15 20.36 -11.75
N TYR A 41 -0.22 20.63 -10.84
CA TYR A 41 1.11 20.01 -10.90
C TYR A 41 1.70 19.69 -9.52
N VAL A 42 2.66 18.77 -9.51
CA VAL A 42 3.48 18.40 -8.35
C VAL A 42 4.96 18.50 -8.70
N TYR A 43 5.82 18.48 -7.68
CA TYR A 43 7.25 18.30 -7.87
C TYR A 43 7.63 16.84 -7.62
N VAL A 44 8.36 16.25 -8.55
CA VAL A 44 8.93 14.91 -8.44
C VAL A 44 10.45 15.00 -8.41
N VAL A 45 11.11 14.07 -7.73
CA VAL A 45 12.58 13.95 -7.76
C VAL A 45 12.98 13.00 -8.87
N ARG A 46 13.72 13.50 -9.86
CA ARG A 46 14.37 12.71 -10.92
C ARG A 46 15.86 13.03 -10.90
N ASP A 47 16.70 12.00 -10.79
CA ASP A 47 18.16 12.15 -10.72
C ASP A 47 18.65 13.13 -9.62
N GLY A 48 17.94 13.19 -8.50
CA GLY A 48 18.24 14.11 -7.39
C GLY A 48 17.85 15.57 -7.62
N LEU A 49 17.17 15.87 -8.74
CA LEU A 49 16.68 17.20 -9.08
C LEU A 49 15.16 17.28 -9.00
N LEU A 50 14.65 18.45 -8.63
CA LEU A 50 13.22 18.74 -8.64
C LEU A 50 12.74 18.98 -10.07
N ALA A 51 11.86 18.11 -10.56
CA ALA A 51 11.18 18.26 -11.84
C ALA A 51 9.71 18.63 -11.61
N LYS A 52 9.21 19.60 -12.37
CA LYS A 52 7.78 19.95 -12.41
C LYS A 52 7.04 18.90 -13.23
N GLN A 53 5.95 18.37 -12.68
CA GLN A 53 5.18 17.33 -13.32
C GLN A 53 3.68 17.65 -13.23
N THR A 54 3.05 17.82 -14.39
CA THR A 54 1.60 18.04 -14.50
C THR A 54 0.86 16.75 -14.15
N ILE A 55 -0.25 16.87 -13.43
CA ILE A 55 -1.07 15.75 -12.96
C ILE A 55 -2.52 15.89 -13.41
N ASN A 56 -3.21 14.75 -13.54
CA ASN A 56 -4.65 14.71 -13.76
C ASN A 56 -5.39 14.24 -12.51
N ILE A 57 -6.15 15.15 -11.89
CA ILE A 57 -6.93 14.89 -10.67
C ILE A 57 -8.31 14.39 -11.08
N VAL A 58 -8.67 13.18 -10.64
CA VAL A 58 -9.99 12.56 -10.90
C VAL A 58 -10.99 12.95 -9.82
N TRP A 59 -10.51 13.12 -8.59
CA TRP A 59 -11.33 13.50 -7.44
C TRP A 59 -10.46 14.12 -6.34
N GLN A 60 -11.04 14.96 -5.50
CA GLN A 60 -10.33 15.64 -4.42
C GLN A 60 -11.26 15.90 -3.23
N ASP A 61 -10.75 15.66 -2.01
CA ASP A 61 -11.36 16.09 -0.75
C ASP A 61 -10.52 17.19 -0.08
N ASP A 62 -10.78 17.48 1.20
CA ASP A 62 -10.09 18.52 1.96
C ASP A 62 -8.60 18.22 2.19
N GLN A 63 -8.20 16.95 2.24
CA GLN A 63 -6.84 16.53 2.61
C GLN A 63 -6.06 15.91 1.45
N ASN A 64 -6.73 15.18 0.56
CA ASN A 64 -6.12 14.36 -0.47
C ASN A 64 -6.81 14.52 -1.83
N ALA A 65 -6.03 14.26 -2.87
CA ALA A 65 -6.49 14.16 -4.25
C ALA A 65 -6.15 12.78 -4.82
N LEU A 66 -7.06 12.24 -5.62
CA LEU A 66 -6.89 11.03 -6.41
C LEU A 66 -6.39 11.43 -7.80
N VAL A 67 -5.17 11.00 -8.12
CA VAL A 67 -4.47 11.34 -9.36
C VAL A 67 -4.30 10.09 -10.20
N ARG A 68 -4.75 10.12 -11.45
CA ARG A 68 -4.59 8.98 -12.37
C ARG A 68 -3.30 9.07 -13.17
N ASP A 69 -3.04 10.24 -13.75
CA ASP A 69 -1.92 10.46 -14.66
C ASP A 69 -0.94 11.50 -14.13
N GLY A 70 0.30 11.37 -14.58
CA GLY A 70 1.37 12.32 -14.29
C GLY A 70 2.36 11.85 -13.24
N VAL A 71 2.08 10.82 -12.46
CA VAL A 71 3.04 10.23 -11.53
C VAL A 71 3.15 8.73 -11.80
N SER A 72 4.38 8.23 -11.85
CA SER A 72 4.65 6.79 -12.06
C SER A 72 4.97 6.08 -10.75
N PRO A 73 4.68 4.77 -10.64
CA PRO A 73 5.12 3.97 -9.51
C PRO A 73 6.64 4.10 -9.29
N GLY A 74 7.05 4.32 -8.04
CA GLY A 74 8.46 4.50 -7.68
C GLY A 74 9.00 5.93 -7.82
N GLU A 75 8.23 6.88 -8.37
CA GLU A 75 8.62 8.29 -8.35
C GLU A 75 8.43 8.91 -6.96
N LEU A 76 9.36 9.78 -6.58
CA LEU A 76 9.32 10.46 -5.29
C LEU A 76 8.63 11.81 -5.45
N VAL A 77 7.43 11.94 -4.89
CA VAL A 77 6.66 13.19 -4.86
C VAL A 77 7.04 14.01 -3.63
N VAL A 78 7.28 15.30 -3.84
CA VAL A 78 7.63 16.22 -2.74
C VAL A 78 6.38 16.73 -2.04
N THR A 79 6.20 16.34 -0.78
CA THR A 79 5.02 16.71 0.03
C THR A 79 5.25 17.91 0.94
N THR A 80 6.47 18.44 1.01
CA THR A 80 6.83 19.58 1.85
C THR A 80 6.48 20.90 1.17
N SER A 81 6.19 21.91 1.98
CA SER A 81 5.96 23.28 1.50
C SER A 81 7.27 23.85 0.96
N LEU A 82 7.38 23.93 -0.37
CA LEU A 82 8.49 24.59 -1.05
C LEU A 82 8.10 26.05 -1.29
N ASN A 83 8.98 26.99 -0.99
CA ASN A 83 8.85 28.34 -1.54
C ASN A 83 9.03 28.27 -3.06
N SER A 84 8.24 29.06 -3.79
CA SER A 84 8.11 29.02 -5.26
C SER A 84 9.45 29.21 -6.03
N THR A 85 10.51 29.64 -5.36
CA THR A 85 11.83 29.93 -5.94
C THR A 85 12.77 28.72 -6.08
N LEU A 86 12.32 27.49 -5.82
CA LEU A 86 13.18 26.29 -5.77
C LEU A 86 13.09 25.35 -6.98
N ALA A 87 12.40 25.73 -8.07
CA ALA A 87 12.37 24.90 -9.27
C ALA A 87 13.81 24.67 -9.80
N GLY A 88 14.23 23.39 -9.89
CA GLY A 88 15.59 23.01 -10.28
C GLY A 88 16.63 22.87 -9.15
N ALA A 89 16.23 23.04 -7.88
CA ALA A 89 17.12 22.84 -6.75
C ALA A 89 17.47 21.35 -6.52
N LYS A 90 18.66 21.08 -5.96
CA LYS A 90 19.05 19.74 -5.50
C LYS A 90 18.13 19.31 -4.35
N ALA A 91 17.51 18.15 -4.48
CA ALA A 91 16.70 17.56 -3.43
C ALA A 91 17.59 16.80 -2.44
N LYS A 92 17.45 17.07 -1.15
CA LYS A 92 18.02 16.21 -0.10
C LYS A 92 16.96 15.21 0.32
N LEU A 93 17.14 13.94 -0.04
CA LEU A 93 16.30 12.87 0.47
C LEU A 93 16.66 12.62 1.95
N PRO A 94 15.67 12.48 2.84
CA PRO A 94 15.92 11.95 4.17
C PRO A 94 16.38 10.49 4.06
N GLU A 95 17.28 10.09 4.96
CA GLU A 95 17.80 8.72 5.02
C GLU A 95 16.64 7.73 5.24
N GLY A 96 16.57 6.68 4.41
CA GLY A 96 15.51 5.64 4.48
C GLY A 96 14.45 5.67 3.38
N PHE A 97 14.51 6.60 2.40
CA PHE A 97 13.56 6.65 1.27
C PHE A 97 13.94 5.82 0.02
N ALA A 98 15.01 5.02 0.08
CA ALA A 98 15.33 4.08 -0.98
C ALA A 98 14.29 2.94 -0.98
N GLY A 99 13.51 2.85 -2.06
CA GLY A 99 12.28 2.06 -2.18
C GLY A 99 12.31 0.68 -1.54
N SER A 100 11.44 0.48 -0.54
CA SER A 100 11.04 -0.83 -0.05
C SER A 100 10.19 -1.54 -1.10
N THR A 101 10.83 -2.06 -2.15
CA THR A 101 10.28 -3.15 -2.96
C THR A 101 10.89 -4.44 -2.44
N SER A 102 10.32 -5.01 -1.39
CA SER A 102 10.61 -6.38 -1.02
C SER A 102 9.39 -6.98 -0.33
N GLN A 103 8.99 -8.15 -0.82
CA GLN A 103 8.00 -9.09 -0.28
C GLN A 103 6.56 -8.96 -0.77
N LEU A 104 6.37 -9.18 -2.07
CA LEU A 104 5.27 -10.02 -2.55
C LEU A 104 5.86 -11.20 -3.33
N GLN A 105 5.98 -12.32 -2.63
CA GLN A 105 5.72 -13.69 -3.09
C GLN A 105 6.56 -14.29 -4.24
N GLU A 106 7.43 -15.24 -3.90
CA GLU A 106 7.65 -16.44 -4.70
C GLU A 106 7.75 -17.65 -3.76
N THR A 107 6.60 -18.23 -3.44
CA THR A 107 6.48 -19.62 -2.98
C THR A 107 6.22 -20.48 -4.21
N ALA A 108 7.25 -21.11 -4.75
CA ALA A 108 7.11 -22.23 -5.69
C ALA A 108 8.33 -23.16 -5.58
N ALA A 109 8.01 -24.45 -5.47
CA ALA A 109 8.89 -25.57 -5.22
C ALA A 109 9.99 -25.78 -6.28
N SER A 110 11.13 -26.33 -5.85
CA SER A 110 11.95 -27.25 -6.64
C SER A 110 12.69 -28.20 -5.71
N ASP A 111 12.09 -29.37 -5.62
CA ASP A 111 12.61 -30.66 -5.19
C ASP A 111 13.89 -31.05 -5.96
N SER A 112 14.91 -31.60 -5.28
CA SER A 112 15.86 -32.64 -5.76
C SER A 112 17.01 -32.89 -4.77
N SER A 113 16.92 -34.02 -4.06
CA SER A 113 17.98 -35.02 -3.76
C SER A 113 19.43 -34.52 -3.53
N SER A 114 20.06 -34.84 -2.40
CA SER A 114 20.71 -36.16 -2.25
C SER A 114 21.08 -36.49 -0.79
N VAL A 115 21.00 -37.78 -0.52
CA VAL A 115 21.15 -38.51 0.75
C VAL A 115 22.62 -38.57 1.18
N ASP A 116 22.95 -38.14 2.40
CA ASP A 116 24.23 -38.40 3.05
C ASP A 116 24.03 -39.13 4.40
N ARG A 117 24.09 -40.47 4.30
CA ARG A 117 24.57 -41.52 5.23
C ARG A 117 24.33 -41.40 6.76
N PRO A 118 23.61 -42.37 7.38
CA PRO A 118 23.56 -42.51 8.83
C PRO A 118 24.71 -43.39 9.33
N GLU A 119 25.60 -42.85 10.16
CA GLU A 119 26.50 -43.63 11.01
C GLU A 119 26.42 -43.13 12.44
N ASN A 120 25.65 -43.83 13.27
CA ASN A 120 26.08 -44.05 14.65
C ASN A 120 25.63 -45.44 15.10
N LEU A 121 26.60 -46.37 15.03
CA LEU A 121 26.55 -47.66 15.68
C LEU A 121 26.81 -47.47 17.18
N ALA A 122 25.78 -47.60 17.99
CA ALA A 122 25.92 -48.10 19.35
C ALA A 122 24.95 -49.27 19.50
N SER A 123 25.55 -50.46 19.58
CA SER A 123 24.92 -51.78 19.59
C SER A 123 23.91 -52.00 20.73
N PRO A 124 22.97 -52.95 20.55
CA PRO A 124 21.96 -53.32 21.53
C PRO A 124 22.51 -54.31 22.55
N VAL A 125 21.98 -54.32 23.77
CA VAL A 125 21.80 -55.57 24.52
C VAL A 125 20.68 -55.42 25.55
N GLU A 126 19.82 -56.43 25.52
CA GLU A 126 18.65 -56.66 26.34
C GLU A 126 18.98 -56.83 27.84
N ALA A 127 18.04 -56.44 28.70
CA ALA A 127 17.66 -57.25 29.85
C ALA A 127 16.28 -56.84 30.36
N SER A 128 15.33 -57.78 30.29
CA SER A 128 14.04 -57.73 30.97
C SER A 128 14.18 -57.87 32.49
N ALA A 129 13.33 -57.17 33.25
CA ALA A 129 12.66 -57.59 34.51
C ALA A 129 11.91 -56.35 35.05
N THR A 130 10.58 -56.35 35.14
CA THR A 130 9.81 -56.74 36.34
C THR A 130 10.46 -56.26 37.65
N ASN A 131 9.86 -55.28 38.34
CA ASN A 131 9.08 -55.51 39.58
C ASN A 131 8.58 -54.18 40.21
N GLN A 132 7.32 -54.20 40.64
CA GLN A 132 6.58 -53.36 41.62
C GLN A 132 6.56 -51.83 41.50
#